data_AF-A0A257R130-F1
#
_entry.id   AF-A0A257R130-F1
#
_cell.length_a   1.000
_cell.length_b   1.000
_cell.length_c   1.000
_cell.angle_alpha   90.00
_cell.angle_beta   90.00
_cell.angle_gamma   90.00
#
_symmetry.space_group_name_H-M   'P 1'
#
loop_
_entity.id
_entity.type
_entity.pdbx_description
1 polymer ?
#
loop_
_entity_poly.entity_id
_entity_poly.type
_entity_poly.pdbx_seq_one_letter_code
_entity_poly.pdbx_strand_id
1 'polypeptide(L)'
;MLGCRRRCAGRRLIGVSGRCGLIRCQYPRHQRGFADVNNAAAGYDLLPLVVYSALAFALVGIMVGLSYVLGPRLGRRANLLPFESGIMPLGDTKVRFPVQFYLVAMFFVIFDLEMVFIFAWAVALRAAGWTGYIAMLGFLILLLIALAYLWRSGALEWGPQKRRLPAARARAS
;
A
#
# COMPACT_ATOMS: atom_id res chain seq x y z
N MET A 1 6.57 -59.80 33.94
CA MET A 1 5.44 -59.42 33.05
C MET A 1 4.94 -58.05 33.45
N LEU A 2 5.45 -56.97 32.83
CA LEU A 2 4.90 -55.62 32.98
C LEU A 2 4.74 -55.06 31.56
N GLY A 3 3.49 -54.94 31.12
CA GLY A 3 3.13 -54.51 29.78
C GLY A 3 3.39 -53.02 29.57
N CYS A 4 4.31 -52.69 28.67
CA CYS A 4 4.47 -51.33 28.16
C CYS A 4 3.33 -51.06 27.15
N ARG A 5 2.24 -50.47 27.63
CA ARG A 5 1.05 -50.12 26.82
C ARG A 5 1.41 -48.94 25.90
N ARG A 6 1.93 -49.24 24.69
CA ARG A 6 2.22 -48.25 23.64
C ARG A 6 0.91 -47.69 23.08
N ARG A 7 0.52 -46.50 23.53
CA ARG A 7 -0.62 -45.76 22.97
C ARG A 7 -0.09 -44.64 22.08
N CYS A 8 0.28 -44.97 20.84
CA CYS A 8 0.31 -43.98 19.76
C CYS A 8 -1.07 -44.02 19.10
N ALA A 9 -1.86 -42.96 19.31
CA ALA A 9 -3.21 -42.88 18.80
C ALA A 9 -3.22 -42.85 17.25
N GLY A 10 -3.59 -43.97 16.65
CA GLY A 10 -4.21 -44.02 15.33
C GLY A 10 -3.32 -43.74 14.11
N ARG A 11 -2.18 -44.42 13.95
CA ARG A 11 -1.54 -44.56 12.62
C ARG A 11 -0.58 -45.74 12.52
N ARG A 12 -0.45 -46.28 11.30
CA ARG A 12 0.25 -47.51 10.91
C ARG A 12 1.72 -47.48 11.35
N LEU A 13 2.14 -48.48 12.12
CA LEU A 13 3.54 -48.70 12.50
C LEU A 13 4.29 -49.28 11.30
N ILE A 14 5.21 -48.52 10.71
CA ILE A 14 6.18 -49.05 9.74
C ILE A 14 7.48 -49.25 10.52
N GLY A 15 7.74 -50.48 10.96
CA GLY A 15 9.01 -50.89 11.58
C GLY A 15 8.95 -51.15 13.08
N VAL A 16 9.16 -52.42 13.46
CA VAL A 16 9.33 -52.86 14.86
C VAL A 16 10.83 -53.11 15.10
N SER A 17 11.54 -52.09 15.57
CA SER A 17 12.89 -52.29 16.12
C SER A 17 12.77 -52.70 17.60
N GLY A 18 13.27 -53.89 17.92
CA GLY A 18 13.08 -54.62 19.17
C GLY A 18 13.87 -54.11 20.38
N ARG A 19 13.91 -52.80 20.64
CA ARG A 19 14.41 -52.27 21.91
C ARG A 19 13.48 -51.18 22.44
N CYS A 20 12.99 -51.39 23.66
CA CYS A 20 12.00 -50.55 24.33
C CYS A 20 12.68 -49.32 24.96
N GLY A 21 13.23 -48.44 24.13
CA GLY A 21 13.83 -47.18 24.55
C GLY A 21 13.98 -46.25 23.34
N LEU A 22 13.32 -45.09 23.40
CA LEU A 22 13.26 -44.03 22.37
C LEU A 22 12.49 -44.38 21.08
N ILE A 23 11.16 -44.47 21.19
CA ILE A 23 10.32 -44.05 20.07
C ILE A 23 10.24 -42.52 20.15
N ARG A 24 11.09 -41.82 19.40
CA ARG A 24 10.86 -40.40 19.12
C ARG A 24 9.57 -40.31 18.33
N CYS A 25 8.50 -39.80 18.94
CA CYS A 25 7.37 -39.27 18.19
C CYS A 25 7.87 -38.04 17.44
N GLN A 26 8.27 -38.22 16.19
CA GLN A 26 8.64 -37.14 15.31
C GLN A 26 7.38 -36.33 14.99
N TYR A 27 7.18 -35.23 15.71
CA TYR A 27 6.19 -34.22 15.33
C TYR A 27 6.55 -33.74 13.91
N PRO A 28 5.60 -33.70 12.95
CA PRO A 28 5.89 -33.10 11.66
C PRO A 28 6.15 -31.60 11.90
N ARG A 29 7.41 -31.17 11.72
CA ARG A 29 7.75 -29.74 11.70
C ARG A 29 6.94 -29.08 10.59
N HIS A 30 5.99 -28.26 11.00
CA HIS A 30 5.27 -27.29 10.20
C HIS A 30 6.20 -26.09 9.87
N GLN A 31 7.35 -26.36 9.24
CA GLN A 31 8.35 -25.36 8.83
C GLN A 31 8.71 -25.52 7.33
N ARG A 32 7.71 -25.81 6.49
CA ARG A 32 7.84 -25.81 5.01
C ARG A 32 7.17 -24.60 4.36
N GLY A 33 7.16 -23.45 5.03
CA GLY A 33 6.53 -22.24 4.51
C GLY A 33 7.47 -21.31 3.73
N PHE A 34 8.78 -21.35 4.00
CA PHE A 34 9.72 -20.34 3.48
C PHE A 34 10.63 -20.84 2.35
N ALA A 35 10.88 -22.16 2.25
CA ALA A 35 11.69 -22.72 1.18
C ALA A 35 10.88 -22.97 -0.12
N ASP A 36 9.56 -23.17 -0.01
CA ASP A 36 8.68 -23.39 -1.17
C ASP A 36 8.29 -22.07 -1.86
N VAL A 37 8.23 -20.93 -1.17
CA VAL A 37 7.97 -19.63 -1.82
C VAL A 37 9.06 -19.21 -2.80
N ASN A 38 10.31 -19.63 -2.57
CA ASN A 38 11.42 -19.29 -3.47
C ASN A 38 11.42 -20.13 -4.75
N ASN A 39 10.84 -21.34 -4.73
CA ASN A 39 10.76 -22.23 -5.89
C ASN A 39 9.39 -22.20 -6.60
N ALA A 40 8.30 -21.85 -5.89
CA ALA A 40 6.95 -21.68 -6.45
C ALA A 40 6.75 -20.29 -7.08
N ALA A 41 7.47 -19.26 -6.60
CA ALA A 41 7.51 -17.94 -7.24
C ALA A 41 8.17 -17.96 -8.63
N ALA A 42 8.86 -19.04 -8.99
CA ALA A 42 9.65 -19.10 -10.22
C ALA A 42 8.85 -19.47 -11.49
N GLY A 43 7.53 -19.72 -11.45
CA GLY A 43 6.85 -19.92 -12.73
C GLY A 43 5.33 -20.06 -12.83
N TYR A 44 4.59 -20.58 -11.83
CA TYR A 44 3.17 -20.92 -12.06
C TYR A 44 2.15 -20.17 -11.18
N ASP A 45 2.47 -19.80 -9.94
CA ASP A 45 1.52 -19.14 -9.04
C ASP A 45 1.32 -17.64 -9.32
N LEU A 46 2.37 -16.96 -9.81
CA LEU A 46 2.32 -15.54 -10.23
C LEU A 46 1.95 -15.37 -11.71
N LEU A 47 2.02 -16.46 -12.48
CA LEU A 47 1.68 -16.47 -13.90
C LEU A 47 0.28 -15.90 -14.19
N PRO A 48 -0.80 -16.28 -13.48
CA PRO A 48 -2.12 -15.69 -13.75
C PRO A 48 -2.16 -14.17 -13.51
N LEU A 49 -1.46 -13.67 -12.48
CA LEU A 49 -1.38 -12.23 -12.19
C LEU A 49 -0.61 -11.48 -13.27
N VAL A 50 0.52 -12.03 -13.72
CA VAL A 50 1.35 -11.45 -14.78
C VAL A 50 0.61 -11.46 -16.11
N VAL A 51 -0.03 -12.58 -16.46
CA VAL A 51 -0.81 -12.69 -17.71
C VAL A 51 -2.01 -11.74 -17.69
N TYR A 52 -2.75 -11.65 -16.58
CA TYR A 52 -3.87 -10.73 -16.45
C TYR A 52 -3.43 -9.26 -16.57
N SER A 53 -2.38 -8.87 -15.85
CA SER A 53 -1.87 -7.50 -15.91
C SER A 53 -1.34 -7.16 -17.30
N ALA A 54 -0.59 -8.07 -17.95
CA ALA A 54 -0.13 -7.90 -19.33
C ALA A 54 -1.29 -7.75 -20.32
N LEU A 55 -2.34 -8.57 -20.20
CA LEU A 55 -3.53 -8.46 -21.04
C LEU A 55 -4.26 -7.12 -20.81
N ALA A 56 -4.38 -6.67 -19.57
CA ALA A 56 -5.01 -5.39 -19.25
C ALA A 56 -4.22 -4.22 -19.86
N PHE A 57 -2.89 -4.19 -19.71
CA PHE A 57 -2.04 -3.17 -20.34
C PHE A 57 -2.07 -3.26 -21.86
N ALA A 58 -2.08 -4.47 -22.44
CA ALA A 58 -2.20 -4.66 -23.88
C ALA A 58 -3.53 -4.13 -24.41
N LEU A 59 -4.64 -4.40 -23.72
CA LEU A 59 -5.96 -3.88 -24.10
C LEU A 59 -6.01 -2.36 -24.07
N VAL A 60 -5.49 -1.73 -23.00
CA VAL A 60 -5.39 -0.27 -22.90
C VAL A 60 -4.50 0.28 -24.01
N GLY A 61 -3.37 -0.36 -24.29
CA GLY A 61 -2.45 0.00 -25.36
C GLY A 61 -3.10 -0.09 -26.75
N ILE A 62 -3.86 -1.14 -27.02
CA ILE A 62 -4.62 -1.31 -28.27
C ILE A 62 -5.70 -0.25 -28.39
N MET A 63 -6.46 0.03 -27.32
CA MET A 63 -7.50 1.08 -27.32
C MET A 63 -6.92 2.47 -27.62
N VAL A 64 -5.82 2.84 -26.94
CA VAL A 64 -5.13 4.11 -27.17
C VAL A 64 -4.51 4.15 -28.58
N GLY A 65 -3.89 3.06 -29.02
CA GLY A 65 -3.30 2.94 -30.36
C GLY A 65 -4.34 3.04 -31.47
N LEU A 66 -5.47 2.36 -31.32
CA LEU A 66 -6.57 2.40 -32.28
C LEU A 66 -7.21 3.80 -32.31
N SER A 67 -7.42 4.42 -31.15
CA SER A 67 -7.87 5.83 -31.07
C SER A 67 -6.90 6.78 -31.78
N TYR A 68 -5.59 6.56 -31.65
CA TYR A 68 -4.57 7.38 -32.31
C TYR A 68 -4.50 7.19 -33.84
N VAL A 69 -4.80 5.99 -34.34
CA VAL A 69 -4.78 5.68 -35.78
C VAL A 69 -6.08 6.07 -36.46
N LEU A 70 -7.24 5.81 -35.83
CA LEU A 70 -8.57 6.12 -36.39
C LEU A 70 -9.00 7.58 -36.12
N GLY A 71 -8.38 8.25 -35.15
CA GLY A 71 -8.71 9.62 -34.77
C GLY A 71 -8.35 10.64 -35.85
N PRO A 72 -9.30 11.49 -36.31
CA PRO A 72 -9.02 12.52 -37.31
C PRO A 72 -8.08 13.60 -36.75
N ARG A 73 -6.92 13.75 -37.38
CA ARG A 73 -5.88 14.69 -36.94
C ARG A 73 -6.15 16.10 -37.46
N LEU A 74 -7.02 16.85 -36.79
CA LEU A 74 -7.21 18.28 -37.08
C LEU A 74 -6.15 19.10 -36.34
N GLY A 75 -4.95 19.22 -36.92
CA GLY A 75 -3.81 20.00 -36.43
C GLY A 75 -3.97 21.52 -36.54
N ARG A 76 -5.16 22.05 -36.25
CA ARG A 76 -5.40 23.50 -36.26
C ARG A 76 -4.69 24.10 -35.04
N ARG A 77 -3.86 25.14 -35.23
CA ARG A 77 -3.04 25.77 -34.17
C ARG A 77 -3.84 26.12 -32.90
N ALA A 78 -5.12 26.47 -33.04
CA ALA A 78 -6.05 26.73 -31.94
C ALA A 78 -6.27 25.54 -30.99
N ASN A 79 -6.22 24.30 -31.49
CA ASN A 79 -6.43 23.08 -30.70
C ASN A 79 -5.18 22.63 -29.92
N LEU A 80 -4.01 23.22 -30.21
CA LEU A 80 -2.72 22.89 -29.59
C LEU A 80 -2.34 23.88 -28.47
N LEU A 81 -3.12 24.94 -28.30
CA LEU A 81 -2.92 25.94 -27.26
C LEU A 81 -3.68 25.50 -25.99
N PRO A 82 -3.11 25.69 -24.79
CA PRO A 82 -3.82 25.50 -23.54
C PRO A 82 -5.13 26.31 -23.55
N PHE A 83 -6.24 25.66 -23.23
CA PHE A 83 -7.56 26.28 -23.30
C PHE A 83 -7.80 27.16 -22.08
N GLU A 84 -7.59 28.47 -22.23
CA GLU A 84 -7.95 29.48 -21.23
C GLU A 84 -8.94 30.50 -21.82
N SER A 85 -10.12 30.07 -22.26
CA SER A 85 -11.23 31.00 -22.60
C SER A 85 -10.90 32.10 -23.65
N GLY A 86 -9.99 31.83 -24.60
CA GLY A 86 -9.66 32.76 -25.68
C GLY A 86 -8.61 33.82 -25.34
N ILE A 87 -8.01 33.80 -24.15
CA ILE A 87 -6.82 34.59 -23.85
C ILE A 87 -5.57 33.79 -24.20
N MET A 88 -4.60 34.46 -24.82
CA MET A 88 -3.27 33.89 -25.03
C MET A 88 -2.64 33.71 -23.65
N PRO A 89 -2.00 32.56 -23.34
CA PRO A 89 -1.40 32.34 -22.03
C PRO A 89 -0.27 33.35 -21.82
N LEU A 90 -0.57 34.44 -21.13
CA LEU A 90 0.38 35.47 -20.72
C LEU A 90 0.63 35.27 -19.22
N GLY A 91 1.63 34.47 -18.88
CA GLY A 91 2.00 34.29 -17.48
C GLY A 91 3.16 33.33 -17.26
N ASP A 92 4.04 33.70 -16.33
CA ASP A 92 5.08 32.81 -15.81
C ASP A 92 4.45 31.55 -15.21
N THR A 93 4.93 30.37 -15.62
CA THR A 93 4.51 29.04 -15.14
C THR A 93 4.87 28.77 -13.67
N LYS A 94 5.45 29.75 -12.96
CA LYS A 94 5.88 29.64 -11.56
C LYS A 94 4.81 30.17 -10.60
N VAL A 95 3.64 29.54 -10.60
CA VAL A 95 2.63 29.78 -9.56
C VAL A 95 3.10 29.09 -8.27
N ARG A 96 3.13 29.83 -7.17
CA ARG A 96 3.42 29.26 -5.85
C ARG A 96 2.20 28.45 -5.40
N PHE A 97 2.28 27.13 -5.50
CA PHE A 97 1.27 26.26 -4.94
C PHE A 97 1.23 26.42 -3.40
N PRO A 98 0.04 26.46 -2.79
CA PRO A 98 -0.08 26.54 -1.34
C PRO A 98 0.54 25.30 -0.68
N VAL A 99 1.15 25.51 0.49
CA VAL A 99 1.84 24.47 1.28
C VAL A 99 0.90 23.34 1.71
N GLN A 100 -0.41 23.60 1.71
CA GLN A 100 -1.46 22.64 2.07
C GLN A 100 -1.37 21.33 1.28
N PHE A 101 -1.01 21.38 -0.01
CA PHE A 101 -0.83 20.17 -0.83
C PHE A 101 0.30 19.27 -0.33
N TYR A 102 1.39 19.87 0.16
CA TYR A 102 2.50 19.12 0.75
C TYR A 102 2.09 18.47 2.08
N LEU A 103 1.32 19.17 2.91
CA LEU A 103 0.86 18.64 4.21
C LEU A 103 -0.04 17.40 4.02
N VAL A 104 -0.94 17.42 3.03
CA VAL A 104 -1.77 16.25 2.69
C VAL A 104 -0.91 15.07 2.19
N ALA A 105 0.06 15.33 1.31
CA ALA A 105 0.94 14.28 0.80
C ALA A 105 1.80 13.65 1.90
N MET A 106 2.37 14.48 2.79
CA MET A 106 3.16 13.99 3.93
C MET A 106 2.30 13.19 4.91
N PHE A 107 1.07 13.64 5.18
CA PHE A 107 0.14 12.88 6.01
C PHE A 107 -0.24 11.53 5.38
N PHE A 108 -0.50 11.48 4.07
CA PHE A 108 -0.78 10.23 3.36
C PHE A 108 0.37 9.23 3.51
N VAL A 109 1.63 9.66 3.39
CA VAL A 109 2.79 8.78 3.56
C VAL A 109 2.88 8.22 4.98
N ILE A 110 2.64 9.07 6.00
CA ILE A 110 2.65 8.64 7.40
C ILE A 110 1.50 7.65 7.66
N PHE A 111 0.31 7.94 7.11
CA PHE A 111 -0.87 7.09 7.27
C PHE A 111 -0.81 5.78 6.48
N ASP A 112 -0.12 5.76 5.34
CA ASP A 112 0.14 4.51 4.62
C ASP A 112 1.13 3.63 5.40
N LEU A 113 2.16 4.26 5.98
CA LEU A 113 3.18 3.55 6.77
C LEU A 113 2.63 2.97 8.08
N GLU A 114 1.67 3.63 8.74
CA GLU A 114 1.03 3.07 9.94
C GLU A 114 0.20 1.83 9.64
N MET A 115 -0.45 1.77 8.47
CA MET A 115 -1.20 0.60 8.04
C MET A 115 -0.29 -0.61 7.83
N VAL A 116 0.94 -0.40 7.33
CA VAL A 116 1.95 -1.47 7.24
C VAL A 116 2.28 -2.04 8.62
N PHE A 117 2.41 -1.20 9.66
CA PHE A 117 2.66 -1.68 11.02
C PHE A 117 1.47 -2.44 11.61
N ILE A 118 0.25 -1.95 11.40
CA ILE A 118 -0.97 -2.65 11.81
C ILE A 118 -1.04 -4.02 11.12
N PHE A 119 -0.73 -4.09 9.83
CA PHE A 119 -0.71 -5.34 9.07
C PHE A 119 0.36 -6.32 9.59
N ALA A 120 1.58 -5.84 9.82
CA ALA A 120 2.66 -6.67 10.36
C ALA A 120 2.30 -7.26 11.74
N TRP A 121 1.68 -6.45 12.60
CA TRP A 121 1.15 -6.93 13.87
C TRP A 121 -0.03 -7.89 13.69
N ALA A 122 -0.95 -7.63 12.76
CA ALA A 122 -2.11 -8.49 12.50
C ALA A 122 -1.69 -9.91 12.08
N VAL A 123 -0.63 -10.03 11.28
CA VAL A 123 -0.05 -11.35 10.91
C VAL A 123 0.54 -12.06 12.14
N ALA A 124 1.11 -11.32 13.09
CA ALA A 124 1.73 -11.86 14.30
C ALA A 124 0.80 -11.87 15.53
N LEU A 125 -0.49 -11.61 15.37
CA LEU A 125 -1.43 -11.32 16.47
C LEU A 125 -1.49 -12.43 17.53
N ARG A 126 -1.43 -13.70 17.10
CA ARG A 126 -1.43 -14.86 18.01
C ARG A 126 -0.15 -14.99 18.84
N ALA A 127 0.98 -14.58 18.29
CA ALA A 127 2.27 -14.67 18.97
C ALA A 127 2.51 -13.47 19.91
N ALA A 128 1.99 -12.31 19.53
CA ALA A 128 2.15 -11.06 20.27
C ALA A 128 1.25 -11.00 21.52
N GLY A 129 0.11 -11.70 21.53
CA GLY A 129 -0.77 -11.79 22.69
C GLY A 129 -1.27 -10.43 23.19
N TRP A 130 -1.59 -10.36 24.48
CA TRP A 130 -2.13 -9.15 25.11
C TRP A 130 -1.13 -7.98 25.17
N THR A 131 0.16 -8.27 25.35
CA THR A 131 1.21 -7.24 25.40
C THR A 131 1.35 -6.53 24.06
N GLY A 132 1.34 -7.29 22.95
CA GLY A 132 1.36 -6.72 21.60
C GLY A 132 0.09 -5.93 21.28
N TYR A 133 -1.07 -6.37 21.76
CA TYR A 133 -2.32 -5.64 21.58
C TYR A 133 -2.29 -4.26 22.24
N ILE A 134 -1.85 -4.16 23.51
CA ILE A 134 -1.76 -2.87 24.21
C ILE A 134 -0.71 -1.97 23.55
N ALA A 135 0.43 -2.53 23.14
CA ALA A 135 1.46 -1.77 22.42
C ALA A 135 0.93 -1.17 21.11
N MET A 136 0.19 -1.94 20.31
CA MET A 136 -0.40 -1.42 19.07
C MET A 136 -1.56 -0.46 19.30
N LEU A 137 -2.35 -0.67 20.34
CA LEU A 137 -3.40 0.28 20.72
C LEU A 137 -2.78 1.63 21.12
N GLY A 138 -1.69 1.62 21.89
CA GLY A 138 -0.94 2.83 22.24
C GLY A 138 -0.35 3.53 21.01
N PHE A 139 0.20 2.76 20.07
CA PHE A 139 0.68 3.28 18.79
C PHE A 139 -0.45 3.97 18.01
N LEU A 140 -1.59 3.30 17.82
CA LEU A 140 -2.74 3.86 17.10
C LEU A 140 -3.27 5.16 17.75
N ILE A 141 -3.35 5.20 19.08
CA ILE A 141 -3.79 6.40 19.81
C ILE A 141 -2.82 7.57 19.60
N LEU A 142 -1.51 7.32 19.62
CA LEU A 142 -0.51 8.36 19.40
C LEU A 142 -0.67 8.99 18.00
N LEU A 143 -0.94 8.18 16.97
CA LEU A 143 -1.14 8.66 15.61
C LEU A 143 -2.47 9.41 15.45
N LEU A 144 -3.53 8.93 16.10
CA LEU A 144 -4.81 9.66 16.16
C LEU A 144 -4.65 11.04 16.81
N ILE A 145 -3.85 11.15 17.87
CA ILE A 145 -3.56 12.44 18.51
C ILE A 145 -2.77 13.36 17.56
N ALA A 146 -1.76 12.83 16.87
CA ALA A 146 -0.99 13.59 15.89
C ALA A 146 -1.88 14.11 14.73
N LEU A 147 -2.77 13.25 14.22
CA LEU A 147 -3.75 13.61 13.20
C LEU A 147 -4.74 14.66 13.72
N ALA A 148 -5.30 14.47 14.92
CA ALA A 148 -6.23 15.42 15.51
C ALA A 148 -5.60 16.81 15.71
N TYR A 149 -4.33 16.87 16.12
CA TYR A 149 -3.57 18.12 16.22
C TYR A 149 -3.43 18.81 14.86
N LEU A 150 -3.03 18.06 13.83
CA LEU A 150 -2.84 18.60 12.48
C LEU A 150 -4.17 19.08 11.88
N TRP A 151 -5.27 18.35 12.11
CA TRP A 151 -6.59 18.77 11.65
C TRP A 151 -7.03 20.08 12.31
N ARG A 152 -6.82 20.22 13.63
CA ARG A 152 -7.11 21.46 14.34
C ARG A 152 -6.23 22.64 13.91
N SER A 153 -5.03 22.39 13.38
CA SER A 153 -4.14 23.45 12.91
C SER A 153 -4.61 24.14 11.61
N GLY A 154 -5.72 23.70 11.00
CA GLY A 154 -6.26 24.31 9.78
C GLY A 154 -5.40 24.08 8.53
N ALA A 155 -4.42 23.17 8.61
CA ALA A 155 -3.60 22.72 7.49
C ALA A 155 -4.42 22.16 6.31
N LEU A 156 -5.64 21.73 6.60
CA LEU A 156 -6.60 21.17 5.65
C LEU A 156 -7.66 22.18 5.16
N GLU A 157 -7.68 23.40 5.69
CA GLU A 157 -8.68 24.40 5.35
C GLU A 157 -8.32 25.05 4.01
N TRP A 158 -9.16 24.84 2.99
CA TRP A 158 -9.01 25.44 1.68
C TRP A 158 -9.90 26.68 1.57
N GLY A 159 -9.28 27.85 1.48
CA GLY A 159 -9.96 29.12 1.29
C GLY A 159 -9.08 30.14 0.58
N PRO A 160 -9.63 30.99 -0.31
CA PRO A 160 -8.86 32.04 -0.95
C PRO A 160 -8.30 33.00 0.10
N GLN A 161 -7.00 32.94 0.33
CA GLN A 161 -6.29 33.95 1.10
C GLN A 161 -6.34 35.26 0.30
N LYS A 162 -7.23 36.19 0.69
CA LYS A 162 -7.25 37.54 0.09
C LYS A 162 -5.91 38.21 0.38
N ARG A 163 -5.02 38.21 -0.62
CA ARG A 163 -3.76 38.95 -0.57
C ARG A 163 -4.10 40.43 -0.39
N ARG A 164 -3.99 40.95 0.83
CA ARG A 164 -4.14 42.38 1.11
C ARG A 164 -2.99 43.09 0.42
N LEU A 165 -3.25 43.67 -0.75
CA LEU A 165 -2.31 44.55 -1.41
C LEU A 165 -2.07 45.77 -0.49
N PRO A 166 -0.82 46.18 -0.26
CA PRO A 166 -0.53 47.36 0.55
C PRO A 166 -1.20 48.60 -0.08
N ALA A 167 -1.95 49.35 0.74
CA ALA A 167 -2.72 50.52 0.33
C ALA A 167 -1.87 51.65 -0.29
N ALA A 168 -0.54 51.56 -0.21
CA ALA A 168 0.41 52.51 -0.78
C ALA A 168 0.33 52.61 -2.33
N ARG A 169 -0.23 51.61 -3.03
CA ARG A 169 -0.30 51.62 -4.50
C ARG A 169 -1.58 52.22 -5.09
N ALA A 170 -2.55 52.59 -4.25
CA ALA A 170 -3.85 53.12 -4.70
C ALA A 170 -3.86 54.66 -4.84
N ARG A 171 -2.75 55.35 -4.58
CA ARG A 171 -2.62 56.83 -4.67
C ARG A 171 -1.75 57.32 -5.83
N ALA A 172 -1.36 56.43 -6.74
CA ALA A 172 -0.42 56.74 -7.84
C ALA A 172 -1.06 56.78 -9.23
N SER A 173 -2.39 57.00 -9.31
CA SER A 173 -3.16 57.13 -10.55
C SER A 173 -4.03 58.37 -10.51
#